data_AF-A0A1S3QWB8-F1
#
_entry.id   AF-A0A1S3QWB8-F1
#
_cell.length_a   1.000
_cell.length_b   1.000
_cell.length_c   1.000
_cell.angle_alpha   90.00
_cell.angle_beta   90.00
_cell.angle_gamma   90.00
#
_symmetry.space_group_name_H-M   'P 1'
#
loop_
_entity.id
_entity.type
_entity.pdbx_description
1 polymer ?
#
loop_
_entity_poly.entity_id
_entity_poly.type
_entity_poly.pdbx_seq_one_letter_code
_entity_poly.pdbx_strand_id
1 'polypeptide(L)'
;MNPQVWAWPHKTGLHLCSLLVTKPEESTYSVLSPSVWVSTDHDDIEKVAKAWGAQVHRRSPEVSKDSSSSLDTIQEFVRLNPEVDVICHIQATSPCLHPFHLKEALEMITKQGFTSVFSVVREHHFRWQEVKKGGSVATQPLNLDPSNRPRRQDWDGELCENGSFYIYTRAMIERGLQGGKWAYYEMLPEYSVDIDVDIDWPVAEQRVLRFGYFGLDKPEVYFPVCVVPLQ
;
A
#
# COMPACT_ATOMS: atom_id res chain seq x y z
N MET A 1 -30.66 -8.58 6.39
CA MET A 1 -29.89 -9.70 5.81
C MET A 1 -28.44 -9.42 6.11
N ASN A 2 -27.74 -10.38 6.71
CA ASN A 2 -26.37 -10.21 7.21
C ASN A 2 -25.41 -10.14 6.01
N PRO A 3 -24.50 -9.14 5.92
CA PRO A 3 -23.47 -9.16 4.90
C PRO A 3 -22.57 -10.38 5.15
N GLN A 4 -22.48 -11.29 4.17
CA GLN A 4 -21.51 -12.37 4.19
C GLN A 4 -20.24 -11.87 3.51
N VAL A 5 -19.15 -11.84 4.27
CA VAL A 5 -17.85 -11.33 3.85
C VAL A 5 -16.92 -12.52 3.66
N TRP A 6 -16.34 -12.64 2.46
CA TRP A 6 -15.51 -13.78 2.04
C TRP A 6 -14.03 -13.39 1.98
N ALA A 7 -13.19 -14.12 2.70
CA ALA A 7 -11.74 -14.08 2.53
C ALA A 7 -11.34 -14.99 1.35
N TRP A 8 -10.44 -14.51 0.48
CA TRP A 8 -9.87 -15.36 -0.58
C TRP A 8 -8.77 -16.22 0.03
N PRO A 9 -8.90 -17.57 0.07
CA PRO A 9 -8.03 -18.45 0.87
C PRO A 9 -6.61 -18.64 0.30
N HIS A 10 -6.25 -17.92 -0.76
CA HIS A 10 -4.94 -18.04 -1.41
C HIS A 10 -4.34 -16.65 -1.66
N LYS A 11 -3.38 -16.27 -0.80
CA LYS A 11 -2.55 -15.05 -0.87
C LYS A 11 -1.78 -14.86 -2.19
N THR A 12 -1.70 -15.87 -3.03
CA THR A 12 -0.92 -15.85 -4.28
C THR A 12 -1.71 -15.14 -5.37
N GLY A 13 -1.71 -13.80 -5.39
CA GLY A 13 -2.16 -13.05 -6.58
C GLY A 13 -2.84 -11.70 -6.37
N LEU A 14 -3.21 -11.33 -5.13
CA LEU A 14 -3.85 -10.02 -4.87
C LEU A 14 -2.81 -8.90 -4.74
N HIS A 15 -2.03 -8.68 -5.79
CA HIS A 15 -1.42 -7.37 -6.03
C HIS A 15 -2.49 -6.47 -6.62
N LEU A 16 -3.38 -5.95 -5.78
CA LEU A 16 -4.26 -4.87 -6.23
C LEU A 16 -3.43 -3.58 -6.29
N CYS A 17 -2.57 -3.47 -7.29
CA CYS A 17 -2.02 -2.18 -7.70
C CYS A 17 -3.20 -1.28 -8.08
N SER A 18 -3.29 -0.02 -7.62
CA SER A 18 -3.90 1.04 -8.44
C SER A 18 -3.96 2.44 -7.80
N LEU A 19 -2.98 3.31 -8.10
CA LEU A 19 -3.26 4.68 -8.57
C LEU A 19 -2.04 5.21 -9.35
N LEU A 20 -2.20 5.63 -10.60
CA LEU A 20 -1.07 6.14 -11.40
C LEU A 20 -1.40 7.53 -11.92
N VAL A 21 -0.60 8.50 -11.49
CA VAL A 21 -0.86 9.91 -11.77
C VAL A 21 0.00 10.34 -12.94
N THR A 22 -0.66 10.67 -14.06
CA THR A 22 -0.03 11.12 -15.30
C THR A 22 0.17 12.63 -15.31
N LYS A 23 1.32 13.07 -15.83
CA LYS A 23 1.74 14.41 -16.30
C LYS A 23 1.41 15.65 -15.45
N PRO A 24 2.41 16.31 -14.83
CA PRO A 24 2.31 17.76 -14.65
C PRO A 24 2.46 18.41 -16.03
N GLU A 25 1.35 18.72 -16.72
CA GLU A 25 1.46 19.56 -17.92
C GLU A 25 1.88 20.97 -17.49
N GLU A 26 3.10 21.34 -17.90
CA GLU A 26 3.45 22.75 -18.04
C GLU A 26 2.46 23.37 -19.03
N SER A 27 1.65 24.30 -18.50
CA SER A 27 0.69 25.17 -19.19
C SER A 27 -0.80 24.77 -19.12
N THR A 28 -1.58 25.74 -18.62
CA THR A 28 -3.05 25.86 -18.62
C THR A 28 -3.84 24.89 -17.73
N TYR A 29 -4.12 25.32 -16.48
CA TYR A 29 -5.35 25.14 -15.67
C TYR A 29 -6.15 23.81 -15.73
N SER A 30 -5.64 22.74 -16.31
CA SER A 30 -6.30 21.46 -16.44
C SER A 30 -6.03 20.65 -15.18
N VAL A 31 -7.10 20.23 -14.53
CA VAL A 31 -7.05 19.33 -13.39
C VAL A 31 -6.42 18.02 -13.88
N LEU A 32 -5.24 17.69 -13.35
CA LEU A 32 -4.64 16.36 -13.40
C LEU A 32 -5.74 15.31 -13.20
N SER A 33 -6.09 14.57 -14.25
CA SER A 33 -7.02 13.45 -14.13
C SER A 33 -6.21 12.20 -13.85
N PRO A 34 -6.14 11.72 -12.60
CA PRO A 34 -5.37 10.52 -12.29
C PRO A 34 -5.96 9.32 -13.02
N SER A 35 -5.08 8.44 -13.52
CA SER A 35 -5.50 7.19 -14.14
C SER A 35 -5.42 6.06 -13.11
N VAL A 36 -6.50 5.30 -12.95
CA VAL A 36 -6.55 4.18 -12.00
C VAL A 36 -6.32 2.88 -12.77
N TRP A 37 -5.35 2.07 -12.34
CA TRP A 37 -4.92 0.87 -13.05
C TRP A 37 -4.72 -0.32 -12.14
N VAL A 38 -5.40 -1.44 -12.42
CA VAL A 38 -5.16 -2.71 -11.74
C VAL A 38 -4.22 -3.60 -12.55
N SER A 39 -3.10 -3.95 -11.93
CA SER A 39 -2.09 -4.86 -12.49
C SER A 39 -2.40 -6.28 -12.02
N THR A 40 -2.82 -7.16 -12.93
CA THR A 40 -3.22 -8.53 -12.57
C THR A 40 -2.94 -9.54 -13.68
N ASP A 41 -2.81 -10.80 -13.30
CA ASP A 41 -2.72 -11.97 -14.16
C ASP A 41 -4.00 -12.83 -14.11
N HIS A 42 -4.98 -12.46 -13.29
CA HIS A 42 -6.19 -13.24 -13.04
C HIS A 42 -7.44 -12.60 -13.64
N ASP A 43 -8.25 -13.39 -14.35
CA ASP A 43 -9.43 -12.90 -15.08
C ASP A 43 -10.51 -12.34 -14.15
N ASP A 44 -10.70 -12.95 -12.98
CA ASP A 44 -11.71 -12.46 -12.04
C ASP A 44 -11.32 -11.13 -11.40
N ILE A 45 -10.02 -10.88 -11.17
CA ILE A 45 -9.53 -9.58 -10.70
C ILE A 45 -9.72 -8.53 -11.79
N GLU A 46 -9.45 -8.86 -13.06
CA GLU A 46 -9.71 -7.97 -14.20
C GLU A 46 -11.20 -7.61 -14.31
N LYS A 47 -12.10 -8.59 -14.20
CA LYS A 47 -13.56 -8.34 -14.24
C LYS A 47 -13.99 -7.35 -13.16
N VAL A 48 -13.50 -7.54 -11.94
CA VAL A 48 -13.84 -6.63 -10.84
C VAL A 48 -13.23 -5.25 -11.08
N ALA A 49 -11.95 -5.16 -11.45
CA ALA A 49 -11.30 -3.88 -11.74
C ALA A 49 -12.08 -3.05 -12.78
N LYS A 50 -12.49 -3.69 -13.88
CA LYS A 50 -13.30 -3.05 -14.93
C LYS A 50 -14.67 -2.60 -14.43
N ALA A 51 -15.33 -3.40 -13.59
CA ALA A 51 -16.62 -3.05 -13.00
C ALA A 51 -16.56 -1.78 -12.13
N TRP A 52 -15.38 -1.51 -11.55
CA TRP A 52 -15.10 -0.31 -10.75
C TRP A 52 -14.49 0.85 -11.55
N GLY A 53 -14.44 0.74 -12.88
CA GLY A 53 -13.93 1.80 -13.76
C GLY A 53 -12.41 1.93 -13.78
N ALA A 54 -11.67 0.97 -13.21
CA ALA A 54 -10.23 0.94 -13.32
C ALA A 54 -9.79 0.36 -14.67
N GLN A 55 -8.70 0.89 -15.22
CA GLN A 55 -7.99 0.28 -16.33
C GLN A 55 -7.26 -0.99 -15.86
N VAL A 56 -6.94 -1.90 -16.78
CA VAL A 56 -6.30 -3.17 -16.43
C VAL A 56 -5.01 -3.33 -17.21
N HIS A 57 -3.93 -3.56 -16.48
CA HIS A 57 -2.65 -4.02 -17.02
C HIS A 57 -2.55 -5.53 -16.80
N ARG A 58 -2.55 -6.31 -17.88
CA ARG A 58 -2.32 -7.75 -17.77
C ARG A 58 -0.84 -8.04 -17.62
N ARG A 59 -0.47 -8.49 -16.42
CA ARG A 59 0.92 -8.83 -16.09
C ARG A 59 1.38 -10.01 -16.92
N SER A 60 2.66 -9.98 -17.28
CA SER A 60 3.29 -11.12 -17.91
C SER A 60 3.48 -12.29 -16.91
N PRO A 61 3.57 -13.54 -17.38
CA PRO A 61 3.91 -14.68 -16.53
C PRO A 61 5.27 -14.52 -15.81
N GLU A 62 6.19 -13.73 -16.37
CA GLU A 62 7.52 -13.50 -15.79
C GLU A 62 7.48 -12.73 -14.47
N VAL A 63 6.55 -11.78 -14.34
CA VAL A 63 6.39 -10.94 -13.13
C VAL A 63 5.21 -11.36 -12.25
N SER A 64 4.62 -12.52 -12.53
CA SER A 64 3.47 -13.06 -11.79
C SER A 64 3.82 -14.29 -10.93
N LYS A 65 5.11 -14.50 -10.64
CA LYS A 65 5.58 -15.64 -9.83
C LYS A 65 5.54 -15.27 -8.35
N ASP A 66 5.41 -16.25 -7.47
CA ASP A 66 5.49 -16.04 -6.00
C ASP A 66 6.82 -15.42 -5.56
N SER A 67 7.88 -15.58 -6.36
CA SER A 67 9.20 -14.99 -6.12
C SER A 67 9.38 -13.60 -6.75
N SER A 68 8.42 -13.12 -7.55
CA SER A 68 8.50 -11.82 -8.20
C SER A 68 8.28 -10.72 -7.17
N SER A 69 9.12 -9.69 -7.22
CA SER A 69 8.99 -8.55 -6.31
C SER A 69 7.93 -7.57 -6.81
N SER A 70 7.39 -6.75 -5.89
CA SER A 70 6.53 -5.62 -6.28
C SER A 70 7.26 -4.68 -7.25
N LEU A 71 8.57 -4.51 -7.09
CA LEU A 71 9.37 -3.68 -7.99
C LEU A 71 9.36 -4.22 -9.43
N ASP A 72 9.48 -5.53 -9.64
CA ASP A 72 9.45 -6.14 -10.97
C ASP A 72 8.13 -5.85 -11.69
N THR A 73 7.01 -5.95 -10.96
CA THR A 73 5.67 -5.68 -11.52
C THR A 73 5.50 -4.20 -11.90
N ILE A 74 6.02 -3.29 -11.08
CA ILE A 74 5.96 -1.84 -11.35
C ILE A 74 6.86 -1.49 -12.54
N GLN A 75 8.05 -2.07 -12.62
CA GLN A 75 8.98 -1.83 -13.72
C GLN A 75 8.42 -2.32 -15.06
N GLU A 76 7.78 -3.50 -15.08
CA GLU A 76 7.07 -3.95 -16.28
C GLU A 76 5.98 -2.96 -16.70
N PHE A 77 5.14 -2.56 -15.75
CA PHE A 77 4.06 -1.63 -16.01
C PHE A 77 4.59 -0.31 -16.60
N VAL A 78 5.60 0.29 -15.95
CA VAL A 78 6.18 1.58 -16.35
C VAL A 78 6.84 1.51 -17.73
N ARG A 79 7.42 0.36 -18.09
CA ARG A 79 8.00 0.11 -19.42
C ARG A 79 6.94 0.06 -20.52
N LEU A 80 5.75 -0.49 -20.22
CA LEU A 80 4.66 -0.66 -21.20
C LEU A 80 3.72 0.55 -21.28
N ASN A 81 3.79 1.44 -20.30
CA ASN A 81 2.97 2.66 -20.22
C ASN A 81 3.90 3.89 -20.12
N PRO A 82 4.58 4.29 -21.23
CA PRO A 82 5.62 5.31 -21.24
C PRO A 82 5.13 6.72 -20.83
N GLU A 83 3.83 6.97 -20.87
CA GLU A 83 3.18 8.23 -20.50
C GLU A 83 3.04 8.46 -18.98
N VAL A 84 3.36 7.45 -18.16
CA VAL A 84 3.25 7.54 -16.70
C VAL A 84 4.52 8.16 -16.09
N ASP A 85 4.39 9.29 -15.39
CA ASP A 85 5.51 9.99 -14.76
C ASP A 85 5.64 9.70 -13.26
N VAL A 86 4.51 9.51 -12.58
CA VAL A 86 4.44 9.25 -11.14
C VAL A 86 3.57 8.04 -10.87
N ILE A 87 4.12 7.10 -10.12
CA ILE A 87 3.52 5.83 -9.76
C ILE A 87 3.09 5.93 -8.31
N CYS A 88 1.80 5.79 -7.99
CA CYS A 88 1.33 5.56 -6.62
C CYS A 88 0.94 4.09 -6.47
N HIS A 89 1.90 3.26 -6.10
CA HIS A 89 1.68 1.86 -5.80
C HIS A 89 0.91 1.74 -4.48
N ILE A 90 -0.31 1.24 -4.54
CA ILE A 90 -1.20 1.01 -3.39
C ILE A 90 -1.35 -0.50 -3.21
N GLN A 91 -1.37 -0.98 -1.97
CA GLN A 91 -1.63 -2.40 -1.69
C GLN A 91 -3.06 -2.60 -1.17
N ALA A 92 -3.79 -3.56 -1.75
CA ALA A 92 -5.15 -3.92 -1.31
C ALA A 92 -5.24 -4.38 0.15
N THR A 93 -4.15 -4.88 0.70
CA THR A 93 -4.12 -5.39 2.09
C THR A 93 -4.26 -4.28 3.12
N SER A 94 -4.20 -3.01 2.69
CA SER A 94 -4.46 -1.80 3.49
C SER A 94 -5.78 -1.10 3.10
N PRO A 95 -6.95 -1.65 3.47
CA PRO A 95 -8.24 -1.17 2.97
C PRO A 95 -8.73 0.13 3.59
N CYS A 96 -8.07 0.66 4.62
CA CYS A 96 -8.46 1.90 5.30
C CYS A 96 -7.82 3.16 4.68
N LEU A 97 -7.25 3.06 3.48
CA LEU A 97 -6.65 4.18 2.77
C LEU A 97 -7.71 5.20 2.33
N HIS A 98 -7.38 6.49 2.45
CA HIS A 98 -8.25 7.61 2.10
C HIS A 98 -7.63 8.44 0.97
N PRO A 99 -8.45 9.11 0.14
CA PRO A 99 -7.96 9.99 -0.92
C PRO A 99 -7.05 11.13 -0.42
N PHE A 100 -7.27 11.63 0.80
CA PHE A 100 -6.43 12.72 1.33
C PHE A 100 -5.00 12.26 1.63
N HIS A 101 -4.78 11.01 2.09
CA HIS A 101 -3.43 10.46 2.29
C HIS A 101 -2.62 10.51 0.98
N LEU A 102 -3.24 10.05 -0.11
CA LEU A 102 -2.60 10.02 -1.42
C LEU A 102 -2.37 11.43 -1.98
N LYS A 103 -3.33 12.33 -1.81
CA LYS A 103 -3.20 13.73 -2.23
C LYS A 103 -2.01 14.39 -1.54
N GLU A 104 -1.93 14.30 -0.22
CA GLU A 104 -0.86 14.93 0.56
C GLU A 104 0.51 14.32 0.24
N ALA A 105 0.61 13.00 0.15
CA ALA A 105 1.84 12.32 -0.23
C ALA A 105 2.28 12.66 -1.68
N LEU A 106 1.34 12.85 -2.61
CA LEU A 106 1.64 13.29 -3.97
C LEU A 106 2.12 14.75 -4.01
N GLU A 107 1.62 15.62 -3.13
CA GLU A 107 2.12 16.99 -3.00
C GLU A 107 3.59 17.02 -2.55
N MET A 108 4.05 16.03 -1.80
CA MET A 108 5.47 15.90 -1.45
C MET A 108 6.35 15.64 -2.69
N ILE A 109 5.90 14.79 -3.62
CA ILE A 109 6.59 14.57 -4.90
C ILE A 109 6.55 15.84 -5.75
N THR A 110 5.34 16.36 -6.01
CA THR A 110 5.10 17.41 -7.01
C THR A 110 5.51 18.81 -6.58
N LYS A 111 5.43 19.15 -5.28
CA LYS A 111 5.76 20.48 -4.76
C LYS A 111 7.10 20.53 -4.02
N GLN A 112 7.53 19.43 -3.40
CA GLN A 112 8.73 19.40 -2.55
C GLN A 112 9.92 18.66 -3.18
N GLY A 113 9.72 18.08 -4.37
CA GLY A 113 10.76 17.45 -5.18
C GLY A 113 11.29 16.15 -4.59
N PHE A 114 10.50 15.44 -3.80
CA PHE A 114 10.82 14.06 -3.42
C PHE A 114 10.70 13.14 -4.64
N THR A 115 11.49 12.08 -4.67
CA THR A 115 11.46 11.06 -5.74
C THR A 115 10.84 9.75 -5.27
N SER A 116 10.72 9.57 -3.95
CA SER A 116 10.08 8.43 -3.30
C SER A 116 9.37 8.90 -2.02
N VAL A 117 8.10 8.52 -1.85
CA VAL A 117 7.33 8.75 -0.63
C VAL A 117 6.59 7.46 -0.27
N PHE A 118 6.72 6.98 0.96
CA PHE A 118 6.06 5.74 1.41
C PHE A 118 5.33 5.95 2.73
N SER A 119 4.25 5.19 2.94
CA SER A 119 3.44 5.31 4.13
C SER A 119 4.06 4.58 5.33
N VAL A 120 3.97 5.22 6.50
CA VAL A 120 4.45 4.66 7.77
C VAL A 120 3.41 4.84 8.86
N VAL A 121 3.50 4.04 9.90
CA VAL A 121 2.77 4.19 11.17
C VAL A 121 3.77 4.27 12.32
N ARG A 122 3.43 5.02 13.37
CA ARG A 122 4.24 5.15 14.58
C ARG A 122 3.89 4.08 15.60
N GLU A 123 4.87 3.28 15.96
CA GLU A 123 4.75 2.21 16.95
C GLU A 123 5.60 2.48 18.19
N HIS A 124 5.17 1.93 19.33
CA HIS A 124 5.88 2.04 20.60
C HIS A 124 6.25 0.66 21.13
N HIS A 125 6.74 -0.20 20.24
CA HIS A 125 7.20 -1.54 20.56
C HIS A 125 8.67 -1.54 20.98
N PHE A 126 8.99 -2.37 21.96
CA PHE A 126 10.38 -2.60 22.36
C PHE A 126 10.97 -3.75 21.54
N ARG A 127 12.06 -3.48 20.84
CA ARG A 127 12.76 -4.45 20.00
C ARG A 127 13.88 -5.12 20.77
N TRP A 128 13.99 -6.42 20.59
CA TRP A 128 15.00 -7.27 21.23
C TRP A 128 15.70 -8.11 20.15
N GLN A 129 17.00 -8.32 20.32
CA GLN A 129 17.79 -9.14 19.40
C GLN A 129 17.32 -10.59 19.42
N GLU A 130 17.01 -11.14 18.25
CA GLU A 130 16.72 -12.56 18.10
C GLU A 130 17.97 -13.40 18.39
N VAL A 131 17.81 -14.45 19.21
CA VAL A 131 18.88 -15.40 19.53
C VAL A 131 18.46 -16.81 19.12
N LYS A 132 19.39 -17.56 18.52
CA LYS A 132 19.12 -18.95 18.12
C LYS A 132 18.88 -19.82 19.35
N LYS A 133 17.84 -20.64 19.29
CA LYS A 133 17.53 -21.63 20.35
C LYS A 133 18.74 -22.56 20.54
N GLY A 134 19.23 -22.65 21.77
CA GLY A 134 20.44 -23.43 22.11
C GLY A 134 21.78 -22.70 21.90
N GLY A 135 21.75 -21.44 21.46
CA GLY A 135 22.93 -20.58 21.45
C GLY A 135 23.32 -20.10 22.85
N SER A 136 24.60 -19.75 23.05
CA SER A 136 25.15 -19.23 24.30
C SER A 136 25.02 -17.69 24.45
N VAL A 137 24.45 -17.02 23.45
CA VAL A 137 24.36 -15.55 23.41
C VAL A 137 23.06 -15.10 24.09
N ALA A 138 23.17 -14.17 25.04
CA ALA A 138 22.03 -13.54 25.69
C ALA A 138 21.38 -12.49 24.77
N THR A 139 20.04 -12.40 24.80
CA THR A 139 19.25 -11.39 24.09
C THR A 139 19.63 -9.97 24.55
N GLN A 140 19.84 -9.07 23.59
CA GLN A 140 20.15 -7.65 23.84
C GLN A 140 18.96 -6.74 23.48
N PRO A 141 18.73 -5.64 24.21
CA PRO A 141 17.76 -4.62 23.83
C PRO A 141 18.25 -3.84 22.60
N LEU A 142 17.35 -3.48 21.68
CA LEU A 142 17.69 -2.75 20.45
C LEU A 142 17.28 -1.27 20.47
N ASN A 143 16.20 -0.91 21.17
CA ASN A 143 15.65 0.46 21.19
C ASN A 143 15.24 0.93 22.60
N LEU A 144 15.76 0.29 23.65
CA LEU A 144 15.47 0.63 25.04
C LEU A 144 16.66 0.39 25.97
N ASP A 145 16.67 1.06 27.12
CA ASP A 145 17.45 0.66 28.29
C ASP A 145 16.54 -0.13 29.24
N PRO A 146 16.80 -1.43 29.51
CA PRO A 146 16.01 -2.23 30.45
C PRO A 146 16.01 -1.67 31.89
N SER A 147 17.05 -0.92 32.27
CA SER A 147 17.17 -0.30 33.60
C SER A 147 16.32 0.97 33.73
N ASN A 148 15.94 1.57 32.60
CA ASN A 148 15.13 2.78 32.54
C ASN A 148 14.12 2.68 31.39
N ARG A 149 13.15 1.78 31.55
CA ARG A 149 12.16 1.49 30.51
C ARG A 149 11.18 2.67 30.37
N PRO A 150 11.16 3.38 29.22
CA PRO A 150 10.27 4.53 29.05
C PRO A 150 8.80 4.10 28.96
N ARG A 151 7.87 4.95 29.42
CA ARG A 151 6.44 4.74 29.12
C ARG A 151 6.16 5.20 27.70
N ARG A 152 4.99 4.83 27.15
CA ARG A 152 4.59 5.19 25.79
C ARG A 152 4.66 6.70 25.51
N GLN A 153 4.31 7.52 26.49
CA GLN A 153 4.32 8.98 26.38
C GLN A 153 5.69 9.62 26.61
N ASP A 154 6.70 8.85 27.03
CA ASP A 154 8.02 9.37 27.39
C ASP A 154 9.01 9.31 26.21
N TRP A 155 8.59 8.84 25.04
CA TRP A 155 9.41 8.78 23.83
C TRP A 155 8.55 8.80 22.56
N ASP A 156 9.16 9.15 21.43
CA ASP A 156 8.46 9.37 20.16
C ASP A 156 8.07 8.07 19.44
N GLY A 157 8.50 6.89 19.92
CA GLY A 157 8.32 5.64 19.19
C GLY A 157 9.24 5.50 17.97
N GLU A 158 8.94 4.52 17.13
CA GLU A 158 9.62 4.28 15.85
C GLU A 158 8.61 4.28 14.70
N LEU A 159 9.06 4.69 13.52
CA LEU A 159 8.25 4.67 12.30
C LEU A 159 8.48 3.33 11.59
N CYS A 160 7.38 2.64 11.30
CA CYS A 160 7.38 1.37 10.58
C CYS A 160 6.56 1.54 9.31
N GLU A 161 7.04 1.03 8.17
CA GLU A 161 6.22 0.94 6.95
C GLU A 161 4.94 0.16 7.24
N ASN A 162 3.82 0.62 6.70
CA ASN A 162 2.51 0.00 6.94
C ASN A 162 1.88 -0.61 5.68
N GLY A 163 2.63 -0.70 4.58
CA GLY A 163 2.18 -1.32 3.34
C GLY A 163 1.03 -0.60 2.62
N SER A 164 0.59 0.58 3.08
CA SER A 164 -0.58 1.23 2.46
C SER A 164 -0.29 1.76 1.06
N PHE A 165 0.78 2.55 0.91
CA PHE A 165 1.19 3.04 -0.40
C PHE A 165 2.69 3.38 -0.49
N TYR A 166 3.15 3.41 -1.73
CA TYR A 166 4.48 3.81 -2.15
C TYR A 166 4.38 4.65 -3.41
N ILE A 167 4.88 5.87 -3.38
CA ILE A 167 4.87 6.80 -4.50
C ILE A 167 6.28 6.97 -5.04
N TYR A 168 6.45 6.79 -6.33
CA TYR A 168 7.74 6.90 -7.01
C TYR A 168 7.63 7.76 -8.26
N THR A 169 8.69 8.51 -8.58
CA THR A 169 8.85 9.02 -9.95
C THR A 169 9.32 7.91 -10.88
N ARG A 170 8.97 7.99 -12.17
CA ARG A 170 9.47 7.06 -13.20
C ARG A 170 10.99 6.88 -13.14
N ALA A 171 11.72 8.00 -13.08
CA ALA A 171 13.17 8.00 -13.04
C ALA A 171 13.75 7.23 -11.84
N MET A 172 13.03 7.17 -10.71
CA MET A 172 13.41 6.40 -9.53
C MET A 172 13.22 4.89 -9.75
N ILE A 173 12.08 4.50 -10.33
CA ILE A 173 11.75 3.10 -10.64
C ILE A 173 12.73 2.52 -11.67
N GLU A 174 13.04 3.27 -12.71
CA GLU A 174 13.96 2.84 -13.78
C GLU A 174 15.39 2.64 -13.27
N ARG A 175 15.77 3.31 -12.18
CA ARG A 175 17.08 3.14 -11.50
C ARG A 175 17.08 2.05 -10.43
N GLY A 176 15.95 1.39 -10.17
CA GLY A 176 15.84 0.35 -9.15
C GLY A 176 15.92 0.86 -7.71
N LEU A 177 15.28 2.01 -7.42
CA LEU A 177 15.24 2.65 -6.10
C LEU A 177 16.60 3.18 -5.59
N GLN A 178 17.58 3.39 -6.46
CA GLN A 178 18.89 3.90 -6.06
C GLN A 178 18.99 5.44 -6.16
N GLY A 179 19.55 6.08 -5.12
CA GLY A 179 20.05 7.47 -5.21
C GLY A 179 19.02 8.60 -5.26
N GLY A 180 17.78 8.37 -4.82
CA GLY A 180 16.73 9.40 -4.78
C GLY A 180 16.59 10.17 -3.47
N LYS A 181 15.68 11.15 -3.44
CA LYS A 181 15.26 11.90 -2.24
C LYS A 181 13.99 11.24 -1.68
N TRP A 182 14.11 10.63 -0.50
CA TRP A 182 13.06 9.85 0.13
C TRP A 182 12.36 10.65 1.22
N ALA A 183 11.08 10.40 1.40
CA ALA A 183 10.34 10.82 2.57
C ALA A 183 9.33 9.75 2.99
N TYR A 184 8.91 9.82 4.24
CA TYR A 184 7.78 9.04 4.74
C TYR A 184 6.54 9.93 4.85
N TYR A 185 5.37 9.32 4.78
CA TYR A 185 4.09 9.93 5.12
C TYR A 185 3.49 9.17 6.31
N GLU A 186 3.39 9.82 7.47
CA GLU A 186 2.87 9.19 8.68
C GLU A 186 1.34 9.14 8.65
N MET A 187 0.79 7.93 8.64
CA MET A 187 -0.64 7.64 8.75
C MET A 187 -1.01 7.39 10.21
N LEU A 188 -2.25 7.75 10.56
CA LEU A 188 -2.79 7.41 11.88
C LEU A 188 -2.97 5.89 12.04
N PRO A 189 -2.82 5.34 13.26
CA PRO A 189 -2.94 3.90 13.49
C PRO A 189 -4.28 3.29 13.07
N GLU A 190 -5.38 4.04 13.14
CA GLU A 190 -6.71 3.59 12.67
C GLU A 190 -6.75 3.27 11.17
N TYR A 191 -5.90 3.90 10.36
CA TYR A 191 -5.79 3.62 8.93
C TYR A 191 -4.75 2.54 8.61
N SER A 192 -3.93 2.17 9.59
CA SER A 192 -2.85 1.20 9.46
C SER A 192 -3.35 -0.21 9.80
N VAL A 193 -3.95 -0.85 8.81
CA VAL A 193 -4.43 -2.24 8.88
C VAL A 193 -3.75 -3.00 7.76
N ASP A 194 -3.15 -4.14 8.08
CA ASP A 194 -2.64 -5.06 7.07
C ASP A 194 -3.40 -6.36 7.17
N ILE A 195 -4.00 -6.80 6.05
CA ILE A 195 -4.67 -8.09 5.94
C ILE A 195 -3.64 -9.08 5.40
N ASP A 196 -3.02 -9.81 6.32
CA ASP A 196 -2.14 -10.88 5.97
C ASP A 196 -2.91 -12.20 6.00
N VAL A 197 -3.24 -12.68 7.17
CA VAL A 197 -3.77 -14.04 7.36
C VAL A 197 -5.27 -14.01 7.61
N ASP A 198 -5.93 -15.16 7.47
CA ASP A 198 -7.39 -15.26 7.67
C ASP A 198 -7.86 -14.74 9.05
N ILE A 199 -6.99 -14.81 10.06
CA ILE A 199 -7.28 -14.30 11.41
C ILE A 199 -7.37 -12.76 11.45
N ASP A 200 -6.75 -12.04 10.51
CA ASP A 200 -6.82 -10.58 10.42
C ASP A 200 -8.19 -10.13 9.92
N TRP A 201 -8.91 -11.02 9.21
CA TRP A 201 -10.13 -10.68 8.48
C TRP A 201 -11.23 -10.06 9.34
N PRO A 202 -11.67 -10.66 10.47
CA PRO A 202 -12.76 -10.08 11.26
C PRO A 202 -12.38 -8.72 11.85
N VAL A 203 -11.11 -8.53 12.21
CA VAL A 203 -10.60 -7.26 12.73
C VAL A 203 -10.54 -6.21 11.62
N ALA A 204 -10.05 -6.60 10.45
CA ALA A 204 -9.96 -5.73 9.30
C ALA A 204 -11.35 -5.27 8.82
N GLU A 205 -12.33 -6.17 8.75
CA GLU A 205 -13.71 -5.83 8.40
C GLU A 205 -14.27 -4.75 9.34
N GLN A 206 -14.15 -4.94 10.66
CA GLN A 206 -14.63 -3.96 11.63
C GLN A 206 -13.88 -2.63 11.54
N ARG A 207 -12.58 -2.66 11.25
CA ARG A 207 -11.80 -1.43 11.04
C ARG A 207 -12.24 -0.69 9.78
N VAL A 208 -12.44 -1.39 8.66
CA VAL A 208 -12.95 -0.78 7.42
C VAL A 208 -14.33 -0.18 7.64
N LEU A 209 -15.24 -0.89 8.33
CA LEU A 209 -16.57 -0.34 8.66
C LEU A 209 -16.50 0.95 9.48
N ARG A 210 -15.49 1.08 10.33
CA ARG A 210 -15.33 2.21 11.25
C ARG A 210 -14.55 3.39 10.65
N PHE A 211 -13.48 3.08 9.91
CA PHE A 211 -12.45 4.02 9.50
C PHE A 211 -12.15 3.97 8.01
N GLY A 212 -12.85 3.16 7.22
CA GLY A 212 -12.66 3.03 5.78
C GLY A 212 -13.29 4.17 5.00
N TYR A 213 -12.79 4.37 3.77
CA TYR A 213 -13.36 5.34 2.85
C TYR A 213 -14.48 4.70 2.04
N PHE A 214 -15.65 5.34 2.01
CA PHE A 214 -16.84 4.80 1.36
C PHE A 214 -17.28 5.60 0.14
N GLY A 215 -16.44 6.43 -0.46
CA GLY A 215 -16.86 7.26 -1.59
C GLY A 215 -17.69 8.49 -1.20
N LEU A 216 -18.05 9.29 -2.20
CA LEU A 216 -18.83 10.53 -2.05
C LEU A 216 -20.34 10.25 -2.00
N ASP A 217 -20.79 9.21 -2.70
CA ASP A 217 -22.12 8.63 -2.61
C ASP A 217 -21.97 7.30 -1.88
N LYS A 218 -22.73 7.05 -0.80
CA LYS A 218 -22.71 5.76 -0.09
C LYS A 218 -23.07 4.65 -1.09
N PRO A 219 -22.11 3.85 -1.58
CA PRO A 219 -22.42 2.77 -2.47
C PRO A 219 -22.93 1.62 -1.61
N GLU A 220 -23.91 0.88 -2.13
CA GLU A 220 -24.34 -0.39 -1.53
C GLU A 220 -23.25 -1.47 -1.58
N VAL A 221 -22.08 -1.16 -2.17
CA VAL A 221 -20.93 -2.05 -2.34
C VAL A 221 -19.65 -1.28 -2.05
N TYR A 222 -18.77 -1.85 -1.23
CA TYR A 222 -17.55 -1.24 -0.72
C TYR A 222 -16.32 -1.71 -1.52
N PHE A 223 -15.32 -0.85 -1.73
CA PHE A 223 -13.98 -1.25 -2.18
C PHE A 223 -12.92 -0.73 -1.19
N PRO A 224 -11.82 -1.47 -0.93
CA PRO A 224 -11.38 -2.69 -1.60
C PRO A 224 -11.53 -3.92 -0.71
N VAL A 225 -12.69 -4.58 -0.79
CA VAL A 225 -12.81 -6.03 -0.58
C VAL A 225 -13.79 -6.51 -1.64
N CYS A 226 -13.30 -7.15 -2.69
CA CYS A 226 -14.15 -7.73 -3.74
C CYS A 226 -15.10 -8.76 -3.11
N VAL A 227 -16.35 -8.39 -2.87
CA VAL A 227 -17.43 -9.33 -2.59
C VAL A 227 -18.11 -9.63 -3.92
N VAL A 228 -17.78 -10.77 -4.53
CA VAL A 228 -18.47 -11.29 -5.73
C VAL A 228 -19.27 -12.54 -5.30
N PRO A 229 -20.58 -12.62 -5.58
CA PRO A 229 -21.38 -13.79 -5.26
C PRO A 229 -21.12 -14.93 -6.26
N LEU A 230 -20.93 -16.16 -5.78
CA LEU A 230 -20.90 -17.37 -6.61
C LEU A 230 -22.33 -17.86 -6.88
N GLN A 231 -22.61 -18.22 -8.14
CA GLN A 231 -23.64 -19.21 -8.48
C GLN A 231 -23.03 -20.61 -8.42
#